data_AF-A0A183B4I4-F1
#
_entry.id   AF-A0A183B4I4-F1
#
_cell.length_a   1.000
_cell.length_b   1.000
_cell.length_c   1.000
_cell.angle_alpha   90.00
_cell.angle_beta   90.00
_cell.angle_gamma   90.00
#
_symmetry.space_group_name_H-M   'P 1'
#
loop_
_entity.id
_entity.type
_entity.pdbx_description
1 polymer ?
#
loop_
_entity_poly.entity_id
_entity_poly.type
_entity_poly.pdbx_seq_one_letter_code
_entity_poly.pdbx_strand_id
1 'polypeptide(L)' 'MDTCNLEILDIHLNSRYVEDYLERFEIWCLTRQSLDAEKKTAHFLSAVGEEAYALVKNLAFPESPIQLKYE' A
#
# COMPACT_ATOMS: atom_id res chain seq x y z
N MET A 1 -6.05 13.52 -17.52
CA MET A 1 -5.43 12.64 -16.51
C MET A 1 -5.26 13.50 -15.27
N ASP A 2 -6.19 13.39 -14.33
CA ASP A 2 -6.04 14.05 -13.04
C ASP A 2 -4.95 13.31 -12.29
N THR A 3 -3.77 13.91 -12.25
CA THR A 3 -2.67 13.49 -11.39
C THR A 3 -3.19 13.50 -9.95
N CYS A 4 -3.51 12.32 -9.43
CA CYS A 4 -3.70 12.15 -8.00
C CYS A 4 -2.37 12.58 -7.37
N ASN A 5 -2.38 13.71 -6.65
CA ASN A 5 -1.22 14.21 -5.93
C ASN A 5 -0.92 13.24 -4.77
N LEU A 6 -0.30 12.12 -5.11
CA LEU A 6 0.15 11.07 -4.21
C LEU A 6 1.40 11.53 -3.42
N GLU A 7 1.95 12.72 -3.70
CA GLU A 7 2.99 13.38 -2.88
C GLU A 7 2.55 13.59 -1.42
N ILE A 8 1.24 13.62 -1.12
CA ILE A 8 0.71 13.70 0.25
C ILE A 8 0.94 12.39 1.04
N LEU A 9 1.29 11.31 0.35
CA LEU A 9 1.39 9.97 0.91
C LEU A 9 2.84 9.54 1.23
N ASP A 10 3.78 10.48 1.27
CA ASP A 10 5.19 10.21 1.59
C ASP A 10 5.33 9.45 2.94
N ILE A 11 5.84 8.22 2.85
CA ILE A 11 5.77 7.15 3.89
C ILE A 11 7.04 7.04 4.73
N HIS A 12 7.83 8.11 4.86
CA HIS A 12 9.07 8.06 5.61
C HIS A 12 8.88 7.98 7.15
N LEU A 13 8.87 6.73 7.64
CA LEU A 13 9.44 6.21 8.91
C LEU A 13 8.81 6.62 10.26
N ASN A 14 7.59 6.15 10.54
CA ASN A 14 7.15 5.66 11.87
C ASN A 14 5.88 4.80 11.68
N SER A 15 5.66 3.78 12.52
CA SER A 15 4.55 2.82 12.35
C SER A 15 3.17 3.51 12.32
N ARG A 16 3.00 4.62 13.04
CA ARG A 16 1.77 5.44 12.97
C ARG A 16 1.50 5.99 11.57
N TYR A 17 2.52 6.24 10.77
CA TYR A 17 2.35 6.76 9.41
C TYR A 17 1.80 5.70 8.46
N VAL A 18 2.03 4.41 8.71
CA VAL A 18 1.46 3.32 7.90
C VAL A 18 -0.04 3.21 8.15
N GLU A 19 -0.46 3.29 9.41
CA GLU A 19 -1.89 3.27 9.79
C GLU A 19 -2.62 4.50 9.20
N ASP A 20 -2.06 5.71 9.39
CA ASP A 20 -2.63 6.94 8.84
C ASP A 20 -2.70 6.92 7.30
N TYR A 21 -1.70 6.34 6.63
CA TYR A 21 -1.70 6.16 5.17
C TYR A 21 -2.84 5.22 4.74
N LEU A 22 -2.97 4.07 5.41
CA LEU A 22 -3.99 3.07 5.06
C LEU A 22 -5.39 3.63 5.26
N GLU A 23 -5.63 4.34 6.36
CA GLU A 23 -6.91 5.01 6.62
C GLU A 23 -7.25 6.02 5.51
N ARG A 24 -6.28 6.85 5.09
CA ARG A 24 -6.48 7.81 3.99
C ARG A 24 -6.75 7.11 2.66
N PHE A 25 -6.06 6.01 2.39
CA PHE A 25 -6.28 5.21 1.18
C PHE A 25 -7.67 4.56 1.17
N GLU A 26 -8.16 4.08 2.31
CA GLU A 26 -9.52 3.55 2.47
C GLU A 26 -10.57 4.63 2.26
N ILE A 27 -10.42 5.80 2.87
CA ILE A 27 -11.31 6.96 2.64
C ILE A 27 -11.33 7.31 1.15
N TRP A 28 -10.16 7.41 0.50
CA TRP A 28 -10.07 7.66 -0.93
C TRP A 28 -10.81 6.60 -1.76
N CYS A 29 -10.68 5.32 -1.42
CA CYS A 29 -11.42 4.24 -2.07
C CYS A 29 -12.94 4.39 -1.88
N LEU A 30 -13.40 4.75 -0.67
CA LEU A 30 -14.83 4.93 -0.37
C LEU A 30 -15.45 6.10 -1.14
N THR A 31 -14.67 7.16 -1.41
CA THR A 31 -15.14 8.27 -2.27
C THR A 31 -15.32 7.88 -3.73
N ARG A 32 -14.76 6.73 -4.15
CA ARG A 32 -14.84 6.22 -5.53
C ARG A 32 -15.67 4.94 -5.57
N GLN A 33 -16.99 5.08 -5.65
CA GLN A 33 -17.98 3.97 -5.64
C GLN A 33 -17.75 2.89 -6.72
N SER A 34 -16.97 3.16 -7.77
CA SER A 34 -16.76 2.25 -8.90
C SER A 34 -15.44 1.47 -8.90
N LEU A 35 -14.63 1.58 -7.84
CA LEU A 35 -13.41 0.79 -7.70
C LEU A 35 -13.77 -0.60 -7.18
N ASP A 36 -13.70 -1.60 -8.07
CA ASP A 36 -13.63 -3.01 -7.67
C ASP A 36 -12.30 -3.31 -6.95
N ALA A 37 -12.20 -4.52 -6.38
CA ALA A 37 -11.01 -4.92 -5.62
C ALA A 37 -9.73 -4.86 -6.45
N GLU A 38 -9.79 -5.28 -7.72
CA GLU A 38 -8.64 -5.28 -8.63
C GLU A 38 -8.13 -3.86 -8.88
N LYS A 39 -9.03 -2.91 -9.14
CA LYS A 39 -8.69 -1.49 -9.31
C LYS A 39 -8.13 -0.89 -8.03
N LYS A 40 -8.68 -1.23 -6.85
CA LYS A 40 -8.12 -0.78 -5.56
C LYS A 40 -6.70 -1.29 -5.39
N THR A 41 -6.44 -2.58 -5.64
CA THR A 41 -5.10 -3.16 -5.57
C THR A 41 -4.14 -2.48 -6.53
N ALA A 42 -4.53 -2.23 -7.79
CA ALA A 42 -3.69 -1.54 -8.76
C ALA A 42 -3.33 -0.11 -8.31
N HIS A 43 -4.30 0.63 -7.78
CA HIS A 43 -4.07 1.98 -7.26
C HIS A 43 -3.15 1.99 -6.03
N PHE A 44 -3.36 1.06 -5.10
CA PHE A 44 -2.49 0.90 -3.94
C PHE A 44 -1.04 0.64 -4.35
N LEU A 45 -0.83 -0.38 -5.21
CA LEU A 45 0.51 -0.75 -5.66
C LEU A 45 1.20 0.38 -6.45
N SER A 46 0.44 1.19 -7.19
CA SER A 46 0.97 2.36 -7.89
C SER A 46 1.37 3.49 -6.94
N ALA A 47 0.71 3.59 -5.78
CA ALA A 47 0.92 4.68 -4.81
C ALA A 47 2.08 4.39 -3.83
N VAL A 48 2.27 3.14 -3.43
CA VAL A 48 3.27 2.78 -2.41
C VAL A 48 4.72 2.81 -2.92
N GLY A 49 4.93 2.87 -4.25
CA GLY A 49 6.27 2.90 -4.85
C GLY A 49 6.96 1.53 -4.90
N GLU A 50 8.14 1.49 -5.52
CA GLU A 50 8.87 0.25 -5.82
C GLU A 50 9.31 -0.51 -4.57
N GLU A 51 9.83 0.18 -3.57
CA GLU A 51 10.40 -0.43 -2.36
C GLU A 51 9.31 -1.10 -1.50
N ALA A 52 8.19 -0.42 -1.30
CA ALA A 52 7.05 -0.99 -0.59
C ALA A 52 6.37 -2.10 -1.40
N TYR A 53 6.30 -2.00 -2.74
CA TYR A 53 5.83 -3.09 -3.60
C TYR A 53 6.72 -4.33 -3.46
N ALA A 54 8.05 -4.16 -3.52
CA ALA A 54 9.00 -5.25 -3.33
C ALA A 54 8.84 -5.91 -1.96
N LEU A 55 8.65 -5.11 -0.90
CA LEU A 55 8.37 -5.60 0.44
C LEU A 55 7.08 -6.43 0.49
N VAL A 56 5.96 -5.90 -0.01
CA VAL A 56 4.66 -6.61 -0.03
C VAL A 56 4.77 -7.91 -0.82
N LYS A 57 5.43 -7.89 -1.98
CA LYS A 57 5.66 -9.09 -2.80
C LYS A 57 6.45 -10.15 -2.04
N ASN A 58 7.55 -9.77 -1.38
CA ASN A 58 8.37 -10.68 -0.59
C ASN A 58 7.63 -11.26 0.62
N LEU A 59 6.73 -10.48 1.25
CA LEU A 59 5.94 -10.96 2.38
C LEU A 59 4.79 -11.89 1.97
N ALA A 60 4.11 -11.60 0.86
CA ALA A 60 3.01 -12.41 0.35
C ALA A 60 3.47 -13.69 -0.37
N PHE A 61 4.61 -13.61 -1.07
CA PHE A 61 5.20 -14.69 -1.86
C PHE A 61 6.69 -14.80 -1.58
N PRO A 62 7.08 -15.20 -0.36
CA PRO A 62 8.49 -15.28 -0.01
C PRO A 62 9.17 -16.36 -0.86
N GLU A 63 10.27 -16.02 -1.54
CA GLU A 63 11.05 -16.95 -2.36
C GLU A 63 11.53 -18.18 -1.56
N SER A 64 11.75 -17.98 -0.26
CA SER A 64 11.95 -19.04 0.72
C SER A 64 11.01 -18.81 1.89
N PRO A 65 10.26 -19.81 2.39
CA PRO A 65 9.44 -19.63 3.59
C PRO A 65 10.33 -19.04 4.70
N ILE A 66 9.93 -17.87 5.18
CA ILE A 66 10.73 -17.15 6.16
C ILE A 66 10.79 -18.06 7.40
N GLN A 67 11.98 -18.51 7.78
CA GLN A 67 12.21 -19.17 9.06
C GLN A 67 12.16 -18.13 10.19
N LEU A 68 11.18 -17.22 10.17
CA LEU A 68 11.01 -16.25 11.23
C LEU A 68 10.43 -17.00 12.42
N LYS A 69 11.29 -17.28 13.40
CA LYS A 69 10.83 -17.67 14.73
C LYS A 69 10.29 -16.40 15.38
N TYR A 70 8.97 -16.30 15.50
CA TYR A 70 8.38 -15.35 16.43
C TYR A 70 8.65 -15.88 17.84
N GLU A 71 9.18 -15.01 18.70
CA GLU A 71 9.25 -15.25 20.15
C GLU A 71 7.85 -15.19 20.78
#